data_AF-A0A9D2RPW4-F1
#
_entry.id   AF-A0A9D2RPW4-F1
#
_cell.length_a   1.000
_cell.length_b   1.000
_cell.length_c   1.000
_cell.angle_alpha   90.00
_cell.angle_beta   90.00
_cell.angle_gamma   90.00
#
_symmetry.space_group_name_H-M   'P 1'
#
loop_
_entity.id
_entity.type
_entity.pdbx_description
1 polymer ?
#
loop_
_entity_poly.entity_id
_entity_poly.type
_entity_poly.pdbx_seq_one_letter_code
_entity_poly.pdbx_strand_id
1 'polypeptide(L)'
;MDPTPGLSALFPPHGLVIRAGSLTLRVLTDADLPEYAELIRRPIFDEADAEYVFPWYAVDPEQRVREALRFQWRLRADLSAEQWTLPFGIWADGRLIGCQDAMATRFAQRKAIDSGSWLTRDQHGRGYGTLMRQAMLVFAFDHLGATRAESAAAVGNASSFGVSRACGYVDNGTQISRLAGAPLLEQRFLVTPDTLRRPSVPVEVEGLSEELREMLGAA
;
A
#
# COMPACT_ATOMS: atom_id res chain seq x y z
N MET A 1 3.42 10.99 -38.23
CA MET A 1 2.74 10.08 -37.29
C MET A 1 3.13 10.55 -35.92
N ASP A 2 2.16 10.94 -35.09
CA ASP A 2 2.43 11.27 -33.69
C ASP A 2 2.93 10.00 -32.98
N PRO A 3 3.85 10.13 -32.02
CA PRO A 3 4.36 8.98 -31.27
C PRO A 3 3.23 8.29 -30.51
N THR A 4 3.26 6.96 -30.45
CA THR A 4 2.33 6.17 -29.64
C THR A 4 2.38 6.66 -28.19
N PRO A 5 1.23 6.98 -27.57
CA PRO A 5 1.21 7.46 -26.19
C PRO A 5 1.72 6.38 -25.23
N GLY A 6 2.45 6.81 -24.19
CA GLY A 6 2.88 5.94 -23.10
C GLY A 6 1.69 5.50 -22.23
N LEU A 7 1.86 4.41 -21.48
CA LEU A 7 0.79 3.83 -20.67
C LEU A 7 0.24 4.80 -19.61
N SER A 8 1.06 5.65 -19.01
CA SER A 8 0.62 6.64 -18.02
C SER A 8 -0.30 7.72 -18.59
N ALA A 9 -0.25 7.97 -19.90
CA ALA A 9 -1.17 8.89 -20.58
C ALA A 9 -2.51 8.25 -20.91
N LEU A 10 -2.57 6.91 -21.00
CA LEU A 10 -3.78 6.14 -21.27
C LEU A 10 -4.44 5.59 -20.00
N PHE A 11 -3.64 5.39 -18.95
CA PHE A 11 -4.06 4.91 -17.64
C PHE A 11 -3.31 5.70 -16.55
N PRO A 12 -3.87 6.84 -16.10
CA PRO A 12 -3.23 7.80 -15.20
C PRO A 12 -2.58 7.25 -13.92
N PRO A 13 -3.08 6.17 -13.26
CA PRO A 13 -2.42 5.62 -12.08
C PRO A 13 -0.93 5.26 -12.29
N HIS A 14 -0.52 4.91 -13.50
CA HIS A 14 0.88 4.62 -13.81
C HIS A 14 1.78 5.86 -13.89
N GLY A 15 1.21 7.06 -13.96
CA GLY A 15 1.95 8.32 -13.86
C GLY A 15 2.18 8.78 -12.42
N LEU A 16 1.47 8.23 -11.45
CA LEU A 16 1.53 8.65 -10.05
C LEU A 16 2.83 8.18 -9.40
N VAL A 17 3.59 9.14 -8.85
CA VAL A 17 4.82 8.87 -8.09
C VAL A 17 4.81 9.70 -6.81
N ILE A 18 5.11 9.05 -5.68
CA ILE A 18 5.30 9.70 -4.37
C ILE A 18 6.75 9.48 -3.95
N ARG A 19 7.47 10.55 -3.60
CA ARG A 19 8.86 10.47 -3.12
C ARG A 19 8.97 11.00 -1.70
N ALA A 20 9.75 10.32 -0.87
CA ALA A 20 10.05 10.74 0.50
C ALA A 20 11.42 10.24 0.92
N GLY A 21 12.39 11.14 1.03
CA GLY A 21 13.78 10.77 1.32
C GLY A 21 14.35 9.81 0.27
N SER A 22 14.82 8.63 0.70
CA SER A 22 15.34 7.60 -0.21
C SER A 22 14.26 6.71 -0.85
N LEU A 23 12.98 6.89 -0.48
CA LEU A 23 11.89 6.06 -0.96
C LEU A 23 11.17 6.68 -2.16
N THR A 24 10.89 5.83 -3.15
CA THR A 24 9.94 6.10 -4.23
C THR A 24 8.80 5.09 -4.16
N LEU A 25 7.57 5.60 -4.11
CA LEU A 25 6.33 4.84 -4.20
C LEU A 25 5.74 5.09 -5.59
N ARG A 26 5.48 4.02 -6.34
CA ARG A 26 4.79 4.12 -7.64
C ARG A 26 4.00 2.85 -7.91
N VAL A 27 2.92 2.98 -8.69
CA VAL A 27 2.11 1.82 -9.06
C VAL A 27 2.95 0.85 -9.89
N LEU A 28 2.96 -0.43 -9.50
CA LEU A 28 3.66 -1.47 -10.25
C LEU A 28 3.15 -1.52 -11.70
N THR A 29 4.06 -1.67 -12.67
CA THR A 29 3.77 -1.94 -14.08
C THR A 29 4.11 -3.39 -14.42
N ASP A 30 3.78 -3.85 -15.63
CA ASP A 30 4.16 -5.20 -16.08
C ASP A 30 5.68 -5.38 -16.21
N ALA A 31 6.42 -4.30 -16.46
CA ALA A 31 7.89 -4.34 -16.49
C ALA A 31 8.50 -4.59 -15.11
N ASP A 32 7.78 -4.26 -14.03
CA ASP A 32 8.24 -4.48 -12.64
C ASP A 32 7.89 -5.87 -12.11
N LEU A 33 6.93 -6.56 -12.76
CA LEU A 33 6.42 -7.85 -12.26
C LEU A 33 7.49 -8.95 -12.15
N PRO A 34 8.52 -9.03 -13.03
CA PRO A 34 9.64 -9.95 -12.81
C PRO A 34 10.44 -9.66 -11.53
N GLU A 35 10.76 -8.39 -11.24
CA GLU A 35 11.45 -8.02 -9.99
C GLU A 35 10.57 -8.30 -8.77
N TYR A 36 9.28 -7.98 -8.85
CA TYR A 36 8.29 -8.29 -7.83
C TYR A 36 8.15 -9.79 -7.56
N ALA A 37 8.18 -10.62 -8.61
CA ALA A 37 8.12 -12.07 -8.48
C ALA A 37 9.35 -12.64 -7.76
N GLU A 38 10.55 -12.13 -8.04
CA GLU A 38 11.74 -12.50 -7.28
C GLU A 38 11.67 -12.01 -5.83
N LEU A 39 11.14 -10.81 -5.62
CA LEU A 39 11.03 -10.24 -4.29
C LEU A 39 10.09 -11.04 -3.38
N ILE A 40 8.93 -11.47 -3.89
CA ILE A 40 7.91 -12.18 -3.09
C ILE A 40 8.30 -13.63 -2.74
N ARG A 41 9.32 -14.18 -3.41
CA ARG A 41 9.97 -15.44 -3.02
C ARG A 41 10.85 -15.29 -1.78
N ARG A 42 11.29 -14.07 -1.46
CA ARG A 42 12.19 -13.81 -0.32
C ARG A 42 11.40 -13.81 1.00
N PRO A 43 12.07 -14.07 2.14
CA PRO A 43 11.45 -13.98 3.45
C PRO A 43 10.86 -12.59 3.72
N ILE A 44 9.59 -12.55 4.09
CA ILE A 44 8.89 -11.35 4.61
C ILE A 44 8.78 -11.40 6.14
N PHE A 45 8.62 -12.60 6.70
CA PHE A 45 8.48 -12.85 8.14
C PHE A 45 9.61 -13.75 8.64
N ASP A 46 9.94 -13.67 9.94
CA ASP A 46 10.90 -14.58 10.58
C ASP A 46 10.34 -16.01 10.67
N GLU A 47 9.08 -16.14 11.10
CA GLU A 47 8.31 -17.38 11.14
C GLU A 47 7.24 -17.33 10.06
N ALA A 48 7.39 -18.12 9.00
CA ALA A 48 6.49 -18.10 7.84
C ALA A 48 5.13 -18.77 8.11
N ASP A 49 5.01 -19.48 9.23
CA ASP A 49 3.85 -20.24 9.69
C ASP A 49 3.17 -19.61 10.91
N ALA A 50 3.67 -18.48 11.43
CA ALA A 50 3.04 -17.77 12.53
C ALA A 50 1.62 -17.30 12.17
N GLU A 51 0.70 -17.31 13.14
CA GLU A 51 -0.72 -17.01 12.92
C GLU A 51 -0.99 -15.60 12.36
N TYR A 52 -0.05 -14.67 12.51
CA TYR A 52 -0.15 -13.31 11.98
C TYR A 52 0.34 -13.14 10.53
N VAL A 53 0.86 -14.20 9.92
CA VAL A 53 1.32 -14.21 8.53
C VAL A 53 0.12 -14.12 7.59
N PHE A 54 0.28 -13.38 6.50
CA PHE A 54 -0.80 -13.24 5.53
C PHE A 54 -1.20 -14.60 4.93
N PRO A 55 -2.51 -14.91 4.80
CA PRO A 55 -2.96 -16.18 4.20
C PRO A 55 -2.40 -16.42 2.79
N TRP A 56 -2.23 -15.35 1.99
CA TRP A 56 -1.64 -15.43 0.66
C TRP A 56 -0.14 -15.76 0.67
N TYR A 57 0.57 -15.49 1.78
CA TYR A 57 1.98 -15.80 1.91
C TYR A 57 2.19 -17.26 2.33
N ALA A 58 1.30 -17.85 3.13
CA ALA A 58 1.42 -19.20 3.67
C ALA A 58 1.27 -20.36 2.65
N VAL A 59 1.27 -20.06 1.34
CA VAL A 59 1.23 -21.06 0.26
C VAL A 59 2.63 -21.32 -0.33
N ASP A 60 2.73 -22.38 -1.14
CA ASP A 60 3.95 -22.71 -1.89
C ASP A 60 4.49 -21.49 -2.67
N PRO A 61 5.82 -21.24 -2.69
CA PRO A 61 6.39 -20.05 -3.33
C PRO A 61 6.00 -19.86 -4.81
N GLU A 62 5.90 -20.93 -5.60
CA GLU A 62 5.56 -20.80 -7.03
C GLU A 62 4.06 -20.53 -7.22
N GLN A 63 3.22 -21.10 -6.35
CA GLN A 63 1.82 -20.72 -6.28
C GLN A 63 1.65 -19.26 -5.83
N ARG A 64 2.40 -18.83 -4.81
CA ARG A 64 2.39 -17.45 -4.29
C ARG A 64 2.69 -16.45 -5.38
N VAL A 65 3.73 -16.69 -6.18
CA VAL A 65 4.10 -15.82 -7.31
C VAL A 65 2.95 -15.71 -8.30
N ARG A 66 2.40 -16.84 -8.78
CA ARG A 66 1.29 -16.80 -9.75
C ARG A 66 0.07 -16.06 -9.22
N GLU A 67 -0.33 -16.31 -7.98
CA GLU A 67 -1.48 -15.62 -7.38
C GLU A 67 -1.21 -14.14 -7.12
N ALA A 68 0.02 -13.77 -6.75
CA ALA A 68 0.41 -12.38 -6.56
C ALA A 68 0.39 -11.59 -7.88
N LEU A 69 0.83 -12.17 -8.99
CA LEU A 69 0.72 -11.54 -10.32
C LEU A 69 -0.75 -11.35 -10.72
N ARG A 70 -1.59 -12.39 -10.54
CA ARG A 70 -3.04 -12.30 -10.77
C ARG A 70 -3.69 -11.23 -9.92
N PHE A 71 -3.29 -11.12 -8.66
CA PHE A 71 -3.76 -10.08 -7.76
C PHE A 71 -3.40 -8.68 -8.26
N GLN A 72 -2.13 -8.44 -8.63
CA GLN A 72 -1.69 -7.15 -9.18
C GLN A 72 -2.49 -6.74 -10.43
N TRP A 73 -2.77 -7.66 -11.34
CA TRP A 73 -3.60 -7.37 -12.51
C TRP A 73 -5.05 -7.03 -12.15
N ARG A 74 -5.67 -7.77 -11.21
CA ARG A 74 -7.03 -7.48 -10.74
C ARG A 74 -7.15 -6.09 -10.14
N LEU A 75 -6.21 -5.67 -9.29
CA LEU A 75 -6.23 -4.34 -8.69
C LEU A 75 -6.27 -3.22 -9.72
N ARG A 76 -5.54 -3.38 -10.84
CA ARG A 76 -5.55 -2.42 -11.95
C ARG A 76 -6.86 -2.46 -12.73
N ALA A 77 -7.38 -3.66 -13.00
CA ALA A 77 -8.60 -3.85 -13.78
C ALA A 77 -9.88 -3.42 -13.04
N ASP A 78 -9.92 -3.59 -11.72
CA ASP A 78 -11.10 -3.33 -10.89
C ASP A 78 -11.18 -1.88 -10.40
N LEU A 79 -10.19 -1.04 -10.72
CA LEU A 79 -10.13 0.35 -10.27
C LEU A 79 -11.32 1.15 -10.81
N SER A 80 -12.08 1.75 -9.88
CA SER A 80 -13.18 2.66 -10.17
C SER A 80 -13.34 3.69 -9.05
N ALA A 81 -14.13 4.74 -9.29
CA ALA A 81 -14.42 5.76 -8.27
C ALA A 81 -15.14 5.18 -7.03
N GLU A 82 -15.90 4.10 -7.21
CA GLU A 82 -16.62 3.42 -6.13
C GLU A 82 -15.74 2.46 -5.32
N GLN A 83 -14.67 1.93 -5.94
CA GLN A 83 -13.71 1.08 -5.26
C GLN A 83 -12.39 1.06 -6.02
N TRP A 84 -11.30 1.33 -5.31
CA TRP A 84 -9.96 1.30 -5.88
C TRP A 84 -8.93 0.81 -4.89
N THR A 85 -7.84 0.30 -5.43
CA THR A 85 -6.58 0.05 -4.72
C THR A 85 -5.45 0.57 -5.59
N LEU A 86 -4.56 1.36 -5.02
CA LEU A 86 -3.30 1.77 -5.63
C LEU A 86 -2.18 0.91 -5.02
N PRO A 87 -1.70 -0.13 -5.73
CA PRO A 87 -0.64 -1.00 -5.23
C PRO A 87 0.72 -0.37 -5.50
N PHE A 88 1.21 0.43 -4.54
CA PHE A 88 2.54 1.02 -4.68
C PHE A 88 3.61 -0.04 -4.39
N GLY A 89 4.48 -0.26 -5.36
CA GLY A 89 5.80 -0.82 -5.05
C GLY A 89 6.63 0.22 -4.30
N ILE A 90 7.49 -0.25 -3.40
CA ILE A 90 8.41 0.59 -2.62
C ILE A 90 9.81 0.37 -3.16
N TRP A 91 10.39 1.40 -3.78
CA TRP A 91 11.79 1.39 -4.18
C TRP A 91 12.63 2.18 -3.17
N ALA A 92 13.74 1.59 -2.74
CA ALA A 92 14.81 2.27 -2.01
C ALA A 92 16.10 2.12 -2.81
N ASP A 93 16.78 3.22 -3.09
CA ASP A 93 18.03 3.24 -3.87
C ASP A 93 17.92 2.46 -5.21
N GLY A 94 16.77 2.60 -5.88
CA GLY A 94 16.49 1.98 -7.17
C GLY A 94 16.11 0.50 -7.14
N ARG A 95 15.94 -0.12 -5.96
CA ARG A 95 15.56 -1.54 -5.82
C ARG A 95 14.19 -1.68 -5.18
N LEU A 96 13.35 -2.56 -5.70
CA LEU A 96 12.07 -2.87 -5.09
C LEU A 96 12.30 -3.63 -3.77
N ILE A 97 11.71 -3.14 -2.68
CA ILE A 97 11.90 -3.68 -1.32
C ILE A 97 10.60 -4.13 -0.65
N GLY A 98 9.44 -3.83 -1.25
CA GLY A 98 8.13 -4.30 -0.80
C GLY A 98 7.00 -3.51 -1.42
N CYS A 99 5.85 -3.50 -0.74
CA CYS A 99 4.63 -2.82 -1.19
C CYS A 99 3.93 -2.04 -0.08
N GLN A 100 3.26 -0.97 -0.47
CA GLN A 100 2.31 -0.21 0.32
C GLN A 100 1.05 0.00 -0.53
N ASP A 101 -0.06 -0.57 -0.08
CA ASP A 101 -1.34 -0.36 -0.74
C ASP A 101 -2.08 0.81 -0.07
N ALA A 102 -2.71 1.64 -0.89
CA ALA A 102 -3.76 2.56 -0.47
C ALA A 102 -5.08 2.12 -1.12
N MET A 103 -6.14 2.01 -0.33
CA MET A 103 -7.40 1.41 -0.77
C MET A 103 -8.56 2.30 -0.34
N ALA A 104 -9.61 2.38 -1.15
CA ALA A 104 -10.86 2.99 -0.70
C ALA A 104 -12.07 2.34 -1.35
N THR A 105 -13.19 2.43 -0.64
CA THR A 105 -14.53 2.15 -1.16
C THR A 105 -15.37 3.39 -0.93
N ARG A 106 -16.11 3.86 -1.95
CA ARG A 106 -16.96 5.05 -1.89
C ARG A 106 -16.22 6.27 -1.34
N PHE A 107 -15.04 6.54 -1.91
CA PHE A 107 -14.12 7.56 -1.39
C PHE A 107 -14.76 8.96 -1.37
N ALA A 108 -15.53 9.30 -2.40
CA ALA A 108 -16.23 10.58 -2.48
C ALA A 108 -17.12 10.86 -1.25
N GLN A 109 -17.80 9.84 -0.72
CA GLN A 109 -18.70 9.97 0.43
C GLN A 109 -17.99 9.73 1.76
N ARG A 110 -17.09 8.74 1.81
CA ARG A 110 -16.43 8.34 3.07
C ARG A 110 -15.24 9.21 3.43
N LYS A 111 -14.55 9.78 2.43
CA LYS A 111 -13.26 10.48 2.56
C LYS A 111 -12.29 9.71 3.46
N ALA A 112 -12.29 8.38 3.31
CA ALA A 112 -11.53 7.47 4.15
C ALA A 112 -10.81 6.42 3.30
N ILE A 113 -9.58 6.10 3.69
CA ILE A 113 -8.78 5.05 3.06
C ILE A 113 -8.46 3.93 4.04
N ASP A 114 -8.22 2.74 3.52
CA ASP A 114 -7.58 1.61 4.19
C ASP A 114 -6.15 1.44 3.64
N SER A 115 -5.31 0.74 4.39
CA SER A 115 -3.93 0.46 3.97
C SER A 115 -3.45 -0.92 4.36
N GLY A 116 -2.68 -1.54 3.45
CA GLY A 116 -1.94 -2.78 3.65
C GLY A 116 -0.49 -2.59 3.24
N SER A 117 0.44 -3.37 3.80
CA SER A 117 1.84 -3.24 3.42
C SER A 117 2.69 -4.43 3.84
N TRP A 118 3.81 -4.60 3.15
CA TRP A 118 4.88 -5.51 3.53
C TRP A 118 6.22 -5.03 2.99
N LEU A 119 7.30 -5.43 3.66
CA LEU A 119 8.68 -5.25 3.22
C LEU A 119 9.39 -6.59 3.35
N THR A 120 10.40 -6.87 2.51
CA THR A 120 11.25 -8.04 2.76
C THR A 120 11.97 -7.91 4.09
N ARG A 121 12.21 -9.03 4.74
CA ARG A 121 12.73 -9.12 6.11
C ARG A 121 14.06 -8.40 6.28
N ASP A 122 14.94 -8.46 5.29
CA ASP A 122 16.24 -7.76 5.27
C ASP A 122 16.12 -6.22 5.23
N GLN A 123 14.90 -5.70 5.06
CA GLN A 123 14.61 -4.27 4.99
C GLN A 123 13.89 -3.77 6.26
N HIS A 124 13.59 -4.67 7.20
CA HIS A 124 12.96 -4.33 8.49
C HIS A 124 13.95 -3.60 9.41
N GLY A 125 13.42 -2.83 10.37
CA GLY A 125 14.24 -2.09 11.33
C GLY A 125 15.00 -0.87 10.77
N ARG A 126 14.90 -0.61 9.46
CA ARG A 126 15.58 0.52 8.78
C ARG A 126 14.75 1.82 8.72
N GLY A 127 13.58 1.85 9.36
CA GLY A 127 12.64 2.97 9.31
C GLY A 127 11.76 3.06 8.06
N TYR A 128 12.02 2.25 7.03
CA TYR A 128 11.26 2.29 5.77
C TYR A 128 9.76 2.03 5.92
N GLY A 129 9.37 1.10 6.79
CA GLY A 129 7.95 0.82 7.01
C GLY A 129 7.17 2.02 7.54
N THR A 130 7.80 2.84 8.39
CA THR A 130 7.20 4.09 8.89
C THR A 130 7.18 5.15 7.80
N LEU A 131 8.31 5.35 7.11
CA LEU A 131 8.43 6.39 6.08
C LEU A 131 7.48 6.15 4.89
N MET A 132 7.36 4.92 4.40
CA MET A 132 6.43 4.60 3.29
C MET A 132 4.98 4.82 3.68
N ARG A 133 4.60 4.50 4.94
CA ARG A 133 3.24 4.69 5.44
C ARG A 133 2.94 6.18 5.62
N GLN A 134 3.88 6.93 6.17
CA GLN A 134 3.78 8.39 6.30
C GLN A 134 3.62 9.07 4.95
N ALA A 135 4.43 8.70 3.94
CA ALA A 135 4.33 9.25 2.59
C ALA A 135 2.97 8.97 1.94
N MET A 136 2.47 7.73 2.07
CA MET A 136 1.12 7.36 1.61
C MET A 136 0.02 8.16 2.32
N LEU A 137 0.14 8.39 3.64
CA LEU A 137 -0.82 9.18 4.40
C LEU A 137 -0.81 10.67 4.03
N VAL A 138 0.37 11.24 3.78
CA VAL A 138 0.47 12.61 3.26
C VAL A 138 -0.22 12.71 1.90
N PHE A 139 0.02 11.76 0.99
CA PHE A 139 -0.73 11.69 -0.26
C PHE A 139 -2.25 11.62 -0.03
N ALA A 140 -2.72 10.74 0.86
CA ALA A 140 -4.14 10.56 1.12
C ALA A 140 -4.80 11.83 1.70
N PHE A 141 -4.19 12.45 2.70
CA PHE A 141 -4.77 13.59 3.39
C PHE A 141 -4.60 14.89 2.61
N ASP A 142 -3.37 15.19 2.18
CA ASP A 142 -3.05 16.51 1.64
C ASP A 142 -3.40 16.61 0.15
N HIS A 143 -3.37 15.49 -0.58
CA HIS A 143 -3.61 15.50 -2.02
C HIS A 143 -5.00 14.95 -2.37
N LEU A 144 -5.44 13.83 -1.80
CA LEU A 144 -6.77 13.27 -2.08
C LEU A 144 -7.90 13.86 -1.22
N GLY A 145 -7.57 14.61 -0.15
CA GLY A 145 -8.57 15.18 0.74
C GLY A 145 -9.27 14.14 1.63
N ALA A 146 -8.59 13.02 1.92
CA ALA A 146 -9.08 12.10 2.93
C ALA A 146 -9.10 12.78 4.30
N THR A 147 -10.05 12.41 5.14
CA THR A 147 -10.21 12.90 6.52
C THR A 147 -9.88 11.81 7.55
N ARG A 148 -9.67 10.58 7.07
CA ARG A 148 -9.53 9.38 7.88
C ARG A 148 -8.72 8.32 7.15
N ALA A 149 -7.79 7.68 7.85
CA ALA A 149 -7.13 6.48 7.34
C ALA A 149 -7.21 5.36 8.39
N GLU A 150 -7.55 4.17 7.92
CA GLU A 150 -7.69 2.97 8.72
C GLU A 150 -6.64 1.92 8.32
N SER A 151 -6.34 1.05 9.26
CA SER A 151 -5.54 -0.14 9.02
C SER A 151 -5.95 -1.22 10.01
N ALA A 152 -5.68 -2.47 9.67
CA ALA A 152 -5.87 -3.60 10.55
C ALA A 152 -4.66 -4.54 10.43
N ALA A 153 -4.29 -5.15 11.53
CA ALA A 153 -3.25 -6.16 11.55
C ALA A 153 -3.59 -7.25 12.55
N ALA A 154 -3.22 -8.48 12.22
CA ALA A 154 -3.38 -9.63 13.09
C ALA A 154 -2.81 -9.35 14.49
N VAL A 155 -3.55 -9.75 15.52
CA VAL A 155 -3.06 -9.68 16.90
C VAL A 155 -1.77 -10.50 17.00
N GLY A 156 -0.71 -9.88 17.57
CA GLY A 156 0.64 -10.46 17.61
C GLY A 156 1.62 -9.84 16.61
N ASN A 157 1.15 -9.13 15.58
CA ASN A 157 2.03 -8.42 14.64
C ASN A 157 2.59 -7.11 15.23
N ALA A 158 3.56 -7.23 16.14
CA ALA A 158 4.17 -6.11 16.84
C ALA A 158 4.84 -5.10 15.89
N SER A 159 5.39 -5.55 14.76
CA SER A 159 6.03 -4.68 13.76
C SER A 159 5.01 -3.72 13.12
N SER A 160 3.86 -4.24 12.67
CA SER A 160 2.79 -3.41 12.10
C SER A 160 2.18 -2.45 13.12
N PHE A 161 2.09 -2.86 14.39
CA PHE A 161 1.61 -2.00 15.47
C PHE A 161 2.60 -0.86 15.72
N GLY A 162 3.90 -1.16 15.72
CA GLY A 162 4.97 -0.18 15.84
C GLY A 162 4.90 0.88 14.73
N VAL A 163 4.75 0.47 13.47
CA VAL A 163 4.58 1.38 12.32
C VAL A 163 3.32 2.24 12.48
N SER A 164 2.18 1.63 12.81
CA SER A 164 0.92 2.36 12.98
C SER A 164 1.03 3.41 14.08
N ARG A 165 1.57 3.03 15.25
CA ARG A 165 1.82 3.98 16.33
C ARG A 165 2.81 5.06 15.90
N ALA A 166 3.92 4.72 15.24
CA ALA A 166 4.88 5.72 14.77
C ALA A 166 4.25 6.76 13.83
N CYS A 167 3.26 6.37 13.02
CA CYS A 167 2.52 7.28 12.13
C CYS A 167 1.41 8.09 12.82
N GLY A 168 1.15 7.87 14.11
CA GLY A 168 0.13 8.62 14.86
C GLY A 168 -1.25 7.97 14.86
N TYR A 169 -1.35 6.69 14.48
CA TYR A 169 -2.60 5.95 14.65
C TYR A 169 -2.89 5.69 16.15
N VAL A 170 -4.17 5.65 16.47
CA VAL A 170 -4.75 5.19 17.73
C VAL A 170 -5.51 3.87 17.52
N ASP A 171 -5.70 3.11 18.59
CA ASP A 171 -6.49 1.88 18.56
C ASP A 171 -7.97 2.20 18.26
N ASN A 172 -8.59 1.40 17.41
CA ASN A 172 -9.96 1.62 16.89
C ASN A 172 -10.81 0.34 16.97
N GLY A 173 -10.66 -0.40 18.08
CA GLY A 173 -11.32 -1.68 18.31
C GLY A 173 -10.68 -2.85 17.56
N THR A 174 -11.42 -3.96 17.45
CA THR A 174 -10.96 -5.20 16.80
C THR A 174 -11.95 -5.67 15.74
N GLN A 175 -11.50 -6.56 14.85
CA GLN A 175 -12.37 -7.27 13.90
C GLN A 175 -11.88 -8.70 13.67
N ILE A 176 -12.74 -9.55 13.12
CA ILE A 176 -12.29 -10.79 12.48
C ILE A 176 -11.86 -10.45 11.06
N SER A 177 -10.72 -11.00 10.63
CA SER A 177 -10.14 -10.74 9.32
C SER A 177 -11.15 -10.97 8.21
N ARG A 178 -11.12 -10.06 7.22
CA ARG A 178 -11.97 -10.15 6.02
C ARG A 178 -11.33 -11.00 4.93
N LEU A 179 -10.06 -11.38 5.10
CA LEU A 179 -9.36 -12.24 4.15
C LEU A 179 -9.86 -13.68 4.28
N ALA A 180 -9.88 -14.41 3.17
CA ALA A 180 -10.23 -15.82 3.18
C ALA A 180 -9.19 -16.62 4.00
N GLY A 181 -9.66 -17.53 4.85
CA GLY A 181 -8.81 -18.35 5.71
C GLY A 181 -9.49 -18.68 7.04
N ALA A 182 -8.68 -19.15 8.00
CA ALA A 182 -9.14 -19.33 9.37
C ALA A 182 -9.53 -17.98 10.00
N PRO A 183 -10.51 -17.94 10.92
CA PRO A 183 -10.85 -16.71 11.65
C PRO A 183 -9.63 -16.17 12.40
N LEU A 184 -9.16 -14.99 12.00
CA LEU A 184 -8.01 -14.32 12.60
C LEU A 184 -8.47 -13.01 13.25
N LEU A 185 -8.15 -12.81 14.53
CA LEU A 185 -8.45 -11.56 15.22
C LEU A 185 -7.45 -10.48 14.80
N GLU A 186 -7.96 -9.32 14.40
CA GLU A 186 -7.16 -8.17 14.00
C GLU A 186 -7.42 -6.97 14.92
N GLN A 187 -6.33 -6.30 15.32
CA GLN A 187 -6.39 -4.97 15.92
C GLN A 187 -6.62 -3.94 14.82
N ARG A 188 -7.59 -3.04 15.01
CA ARG A 188 -7.84 -1.91 14.10
C ARG A 188 -7.16 -0.66 14.62
N PHE A 189 -6.76 0.17 13.66
CA PHE A 189 -6.07 1.43 13.88
C PHE A 189 -6.76 2.55 13.10
N LEU A 190 -6.71 3.76 13.65
CA LEU A 190 -7.24 4.98 13.05
C LEU A 190 -6.24 6.13 13.16
N VAL A 191 -6.02 6.86 12.07
CA VAL A 191 -5.31 8.15 12.06
C VAL A 191 -6.12 9.20 11.27
N THR A 192 -6.04 10.46 11.68
CA THR A 192 -6.65 11.60 10.99
C THR A 192 -5.57 12.60 10.57
N PRO A 193 -5.89 13.61 9.74
CA PRO A 193 -4.94 14.67 9.40
C PRO A 193 -4.31 15.34 10.62
N ASP A 194 -5.10 15.54 11.70
CA ASP A 194 -4.64 16.20 12.93
C ASP A 194 -3.70 15.33 13.77
N THR A 195 -3.86 14.00 13.73
CA THR A 195 -3.05 13.08 14.54
C THR A 195 -1.89 12.47 13.78
N LEU A 196 -1.81 12.67 12.45
CA LEU A 196 -0.71 12.18 11.63
C LEU A 196 0.63 12.71 12.15
N ARG A 197 1.51 11.79 12.53
CA ARG A 197 2.94 12.10 12.69
C ARG A 197 3.58 12.12 11.31
N ARG A 198 3.83 13.32 10.79
CA ARG A 198 4.44 13.57 9.47
C ARG A 198 5.91 13.10 9.43
N PRO A 199 6.42 12.72 8.24
CA PRO A 199 7.82 12.36 8.11
C PRO A 199 8.71 13.60 8.29
N SER A 200 9.97 13.40 8.69
CA SER A 200 10.95 14.49 8.84
C SER A 200 11.54 14.97 7.51
N VAL A 201 11.20 14.29 6.41
CA VAL A 201 11.60 14.61 5.04
C VAL A 201 10.38 15.08 4.25
N PRO A 202 10.54 15.94 3.23
CA PRO A 202 9.43 16.34 2.37
C PRO A 202 8.83 15.12 1.66
N VAL A 203 7.53 15.19 1.38
CA VAL A 203 6.81 14.24 0.53
C VAL A 203 6.42 14.97 -0.74
N GLU A 204 6.91 14.48 -1.87
CA GLU A 204 6.61 15.02 -3.19
C GLU A 204 5.65 14.09 -3.91
N VAL A 205 4.59 14.62 -4.50
CA VAL A 205 3.61 13.86 -5.28
C VAL A 205 3.55 14.42 -6.70
N GLU A 206 3.81 13.57 -7.67
CA GLU A 206 3.78 13.87 -9.09
C GLU A 206 2.77 12.97 -9.82
N GLY A 207 2.22 13.44 -10.93
CA GLY A 207 1.33 12.63 -11.77
C GLY A 207 -0.09 12.45 -11.24
N LEU A 208 -0.48 13.15 -10.18
CA LEU A 208 -1.88 13.26 -9.76
C LEU A 208 -2.64 14.26 -10.65
N SER A 209 -3.09 13.80 -11.81
CA SER A 209 -3.92 14.59 -12.74
C SER A 209 -5.37 14.72 -12.23
N GLU A 210 -6.14 15.65 -12.82
CA GLU A 210 -7.58 15.75 -12.58
C GLU A 210 -8.32 14.46 -12.97
N GLU A 211 -7.97 13.86 -14.11
CA GLU A 211 -8.50 12.57 -14.54
C GLU A 211 -8.23 11.47 -13.49
N LEU A 212 -7.01 11.41 -12.92
CA LEU A 212 -6.73 10.45 -11.85
C LEU A 212 -7.56 10.75 -10.59
N ARG A 213 -7.76 12.02 -10.24
CA ARG A 213 -8.65 12.37 -9.11
C ARG A 213 -10.08 11.88 -9.35
N GLU A 214 -10.62 12.06 -10.55
CA GLU A 214 -11.95 11.58 -10.92
C GLU A 214 -12.04 10.05 -10.83
N MET A 215 -11.05 9.33 -11.37
CA MET A 215 -10.96 7.86 -11.28
C MET A 215 -10.95 7.35 -9.83
N LEU A 216 -10.42 8.14 -8.90
CA LEU A 216 -10.36 7.82 -7.46
C LEU A 216 -11.56 8.35 -6.65
N GLY A 217 -12.53 9.02 -7.28
CA GLY A 217 -13.63 9.68 -6.58
C GLY A 217 -13.18 10.83 -5.67
N ALA A 218 -12.04 11.45 -6.01
CA ALA A 218 -11.38 12.52 -5.27
C ALA A 218 -11.46 13.89 -5.98
N ALA A 219 -12.43 14.05 -6.88
CA ALA A 219 -12.79 15.31 -7.51
C ALA A 219 -13.35 16.32 -6.49
#